data_AF-B0S3F5-F1
#
_entry.id   AF-B0S3F5-F1
#
_cell.length_a   1.000
_cell.length_b   1.000
_cell.length_c   1.000
_cell.angle_alpha   90.00
_cell.angle_beta   90.00
_cell.angle_gamma   90.00
#
_symmetry.space_group_name_H-M   'P 1'
#
loop_
_entity.id
_entity.type
_entity.pdbx_description
1 polymer ?
#
loop_
_entity_poly.entity_id
_entity_poly.type
_entity_poly.pdbx_seq_one_letter_code
_entity_poly.pdbx_strand_id
1 'polypeptide(L)' 'MPMTQKEMVKLLKQHGFVEVKSEGKGSHIKMKKPGVRSIPVPKGELKKGTKRQILKQTGLL' A
#
# COMPACT_ATOMS: atom_id res chain seq x y z
N MET A 1 11.01 -12.02 8.07
CA MET A 1 10.13 -12.42 6.96
C MET A 1 9.72 -11.17 6.17
N PRO A 2 9.61 -11.24 4.84
CA PRO A 2 9.13 -10.12 4.03
C PRO A 2 7.66 -9.84 4.34
N MET A 3 7.28 -8.57 4.33
CA MET A 3 5.91 -8.14 4.62
C MET A 3 5.01 -8.48 3.44
N THR A 4 3.81 -9.00 3.67
CA THR A 4 2.88 -9.34 2.58
C THR A 4 2.00 -8.15 2.16
N GLN A 5 1.39 -8.24 0.97
CA GLN A 5 0.37 -7.29 0.51
C GLN A 5 -0.72 -7.04 1.57
N LYS A 6 -1.22 -8.10 2.20
CA LYS A 6 -2.31 -8.02 3.20
C LYS A 6 -1.87 -7.23 4.44
N GLU A 7 -0.66 -7.49 4.93
CA GLU A 7 -0.10 -6.77 6.07
C GLU A 7 0.10 -5.29 5.74
N MET A 8 0.61 -4.98 4.54
CA MET A 8 0.80 -3.59 4.12
C MET A 8 -0.55 -2.86 4.02
N VAL A 9 -1.55 -3.49 3.41
CA VAL A 9 -2.90 -2.91 3.34
C VAL A 9 -3.48 -2.70 4.74
N LYS A 10 -3.29 -3.64 5.67
CA LYS A 10 -3.74 -3.49 7.07
C LYS A 10 -3.07 -2.31 7.75
N LEU A 11 -1.75 -2.17 7.61
CA LEU A 11 -0.99 -1.05 8.16
C LEU A 11 -1.48 0.29 7.58
N LEU A 12 -1.67 0.37 6.26
CA LEU A 12 -2.18 1.59 5.63
C LEU A 12 -3.61 1.93 6.08
N LYS A 13 -4.49 0.93 6.24
CA LYS A 13 -5.84 1.15 6.80
C LYS A 13 -5.79 1.73 8.21
N GLN A 14 -4.88 1.27 9.06
CA GLN A 14 -4.68 1.83 10.41
C GLN A 14 -4.23 3.30 10.38
N HIS A 15 -3.53 3.73 9.32
CA HIS A 15 -3.10 5.12 9.14
C HIS A 15 -4.09 5.98 8.33
N GLY A 16 -5.33 5.51 8.15
CA GLY A 16 -6.42 6.25 7.51
C GLY A 16 -6.42 6.18 5.98
N PHE A 17 -5.73 5.21 5.38
CA PHE A 17 -5.87 4.92 3.96
C PHE A 17 -7.07 4.01 3.70
N VAL A 18 -7.78 4.26 2.61
CA VAL A 18 -8.90 3.45 2.13
C VAL A 18 -8.52 2.72 0.85
N GLU A 19 -9.05 1.52 0.71
CA GLU A 19 -8.87 0.69 -0.48
C GLU A 19 -9.83 1.13 -1.58
N VAL A 20 -9.31 1.41 -2.78
CA VAL A 20 -10.09 1.81 -3.94
C VAL A 20 -10.27 0.59 -4.86
N LYS A 21 -11.37 -0.15 -4.65
CA LYS A 21 -11.67 -1.39 -5.38
C LYS A 21 -11.78 -1.18 -6.90
N SER A 22 -12.28 -0.03 -7.33
CA SER A 22 -12.53 0.28 -8.76
C SER A 22 -11.27 0.66 -9.54
N GLU A 23 -10.15 0.91 -8.87
CA GLU A 23 -8.92 1.41 -9.53
C GLU A 23 -7.73 0.43 -9.49
N GLY A 24 -7.91 -0.77 -8.93
CA GLY A 24 -6.90 -1.82 -8.96
C GLY A 24 -6.74 -2.40 -10.37
N LYS A 25 -5.54 -2.32 -10.96
CA LYS A 25 -5.22 -3.07 -12.19
C LYS A 25 -4.70 -4.45 -11.81
N GLY A 26 -5.44 -5.49 -12.17
CA GLY A 26 -5.08 -6.88 -11.90
C GLY A 26 -4.99 -7.18 -10.40
N SER A 27 -3.85 -7.73 -9.96
CA SER A 27 -3.64 -8.16 -8.57
C SER A 27 -3.20 -7.04 -7.60
N HIS A 28 -3.01 -5.82 -8.09
CA HIS A 28 -2.59 -4.69 -7.26
C HIS A 28 -3.78 -4.06 -6.54
N ILE A 29 -3.62 -3.80 -5.25
CA ILE A 29 -4.60 -3.06 -4.46
C ILE A 29 -4.17 -1.60 -4.43
N LYS A 30 -5.05 -0.68 -4.84
CA LYS A 30 -4.78 0.76 -4.69
C LYS A 30 -5.30 1.26 -3.34
N MET A 31 -4.44 1.98 -2.64
CA MET A 31 -4.75 2.65 -1.37
C MET A 31 -4.73 4.17 -1.58
N LYS A 32 -5.71 4.88 -1.02
CA LYS A 32 -5.85 6.34 -1.14
C LYS A 32 -6.12 6.97 0.23
N LYS A 33 -5.62 8.18 0.44
CA LYS A 33 -5.91 9.01 1.61
C LYS A 33 -6.04 10.46 1.12
N PRO A 34 -6.96 11.28 1.67
CA PRO A 34 -7.00 12.71 1.32
C PRO A 34 -5.63 13.36 1.53
N GLY A 35 -5.18 14.13 0.53
CA GLY A 35 -3.87 14.79 0.55
C GLY A 35 -2.67 13.90 0.20
N VAL A 36 -2.86 12.60 -0.05
CA VAL A 36 -1.80 11.68 -0.48
C VAL A 36 -2.15 11.10 -1.86
N ARG A 37 -1.15 11.01 -2.75
CA ARG A 37 -1.33 10.34 -4.04
C ARG A 37 -1.77 8.89 -3.84
N SER A 38 -2.60 8.35 -4.73
CA SER A 38 -2.99 6.93 -4.69
C SER A 38 -1.77 6.03 -4.85
N ILE A 39 -1.63 5.01 -3.99
CA ILE A 39 -0.48 4.13 -3.94
C ILE A 39 -0.87 2.69 -4.29
N PRO A 40 -0.25 2.07 -5.31
CA PRO A 40 -0.47 0.67 -5.63
C PRO A 40 0.36 -0.23 -4.70
N VAL A 41 -0.30 -1.24 -4.12
CA VAL A 41 0.33 -2.30 -3.33
C VAL A 41 0.32 -3.59 -4.15
N PRO A 42 1.49 -4.10 -4.60
CA PRO A 42 1.57 -5.31 -5.40
C PRO A 42 1.19 -6.56 -4.61
N LYS A 43 0.72 -7.59 -5.33
CA LYS A 43 0.40 -8.89 -4.73
C LYS A 43 1.65 -9.66 -4.36
N GLY A 44 1.55 -10.41 -3.27
CA GLY A 44 2.61 -11.29 -2.77
C GLY A 44 3.46 -10.62 -1.70
N GLU A 45 4.72 -11.02 -1.65
CA GLU A 45 5.71 -10.54 -0.69
C GLU A 45 6.36 -9.23 -1.15
N LEU A 46 6.37 -8.24 -0.26
CA LEU A 46 7.00 -6.96 -0.50
C LEU A 46 8.48 -7.04 -0.15
N LYS A 47 9.32 -7.01 -1.18
CA LYS A 47 10.77 -6.84 -1.02
C LYS A 47 11.06 -5.54 -0.25
N LYS A 48 12.20 -5.49 0.43
CA LYS A 48 12.64 -4.35 1.27
C LYS A 48 12.51 -3.00 0.54
N GLY A 49 12.89 -2.95 -0.74
CA GLY A 49 12.78 -1.75 -1.57
C GLY A 49 11.34 -1.30 -1.78
N THR A 50 10.46 -2.21 -2.20
CA THR A 50 9.02 -1.95 -2.41
C THR A 50 8.34 -1.50 -1.13
N LYS A 51 8.59 -2.19 -0.01
CA LYS A 51 8.07 -1.78 1.31
C LYS A 51 8.52 -0.36 1.65
N ARG A 52 9.82 -0.07 1.53
CA ARG A 52 10.39 1.24 1.86
C ARG A 52 9.82 2.35 0.98
N GLN A 53 9.62 2.09 -0.31
CA GLN A 53 9.03 3.04 -1.23
C GLN A 53 7.59 3.38 -0.86
N ILE A 54 6.77 2.36 -0.54
CA ILE A 54 5.40 2.58 -0.09
C ILE A 54 5.39 3.43 1.19
N LEU A 55 6.21 3.09 2.19
CA LEU A 55 6.27 3.86 3.44
C LEU A 55 6.69 5.33 3.23
N LYS A 56 7.66 5.60 2.35
CA LYS A 56 8.03 6.97 1.98
C LYS A 56 6.88 7.72 1.32
N GLN A 57 6.18 7.08 0.38
CA GLN A 57 5.05 7.69 -0.32
C GLN A 57 3.85 7.95 0.60
N THR A 58 3.71 7.17 1.67
CA THR A 58 2.63 7.33 2.66
C THR A 58 3.01 8.24 3.83
N GLY A 59 4.26 8.74 3.88
CA GLY A 59 4.77 9.56 4.99
C GLY A 59 4.97 8.79 6.30
N LEU A 60 5.21 7.48 6.23
CA LEU A 60 5.44 6.58 7.38
C LEU A 60 6.93 6.22 7.55
N LEU A 61 7.80 6.86 6.79
CA LEU A 61 9.26 6.79 6.85
C LEU A 61 9.84 8.18 6.66
#